data_AF-A0A6N9A3R1-F1
#
_entry.id   AF-A0A6N9A3R1-F1
#
_cell.length_a   1.000
_cell.length_b   1.000
_cell.length_c   1.000
_cell.angle_alpha   90.00
_cell.angle_beta   90.00
_cell.angle_gamma   90.00
#
_symmetry.space_group_name_H-M   'P 1'
#
loop_
_entity.id
_entity.type
_entity.pdbx_description
1 polymer ?
#
loop_
_entity_poly.entity_id
_entity_poly.type
_entity_poly.pdbx_seq_one_letter_code
_entity_poly.pdbx_strand_id
1 'polypeptide(L)'
;MTFRKANHTSLTITSLASWSTLLFLVVVFVAGCGDSNGPMPLEPSPPIPGSIFFTPGNATLTAVGDQQQFVARVWDQRGNEIPDAEVTWSTTRSEVAEIDQDSGLATATGPGTTTIRAATGRVAMEGSLTVDLEPPRPGEGGK
;
A
#
# COMPACT_ATOMS: atom_id res chain seq x y z
N MET A 1 -43.24 1.86 38.45
CA MET A 1 -41.85 2.07 38.00
C MET A 1 -41.13 0.72 38.10
N THR A 2 -40.99 -0.03 37.02
CA THR A 2 -39.88 0.04 36.03
C THR A 2 -38.52 -0.23 36.65
N PHE A 3 -38.00 -1.45 36.51
CA PHE A 3 -36.67 -1.67 35.95
C PHE A 3 -36.70 -2.89 35.02
N ARG A 4 -36.71 -2.55 33.74
CA ARG A 4 -36.31 -3.33 32.55
C ARG A 4 -34.81 -3.68 32.71
N LYS A 5 -34.18 -4.74 32.19
CA LYS A 5 -34.52 -5.79 31.22
C LYS A 5 -33.34 -6.76 31.13
N ALA A 6 -33.68 -8.04 30.88
CA ALA A 6 -32.94 -9.12 30.20
C ALA A 6 -31.58 -9.57 30.81
N ASN A 7 -31.39 -10.77 31.37
CA ASN A 7 -31.78 -12.15 31.03
C ASN A 7 -30.77 -12.88 30.11
N HIS A 8 -30.08 -13.86 30.73
CA HIS A 8 -29.67 -15.18 30.20
C HIS A 8 -28.42 -15.18 29.28
N THR A 9 -27.45 -16.10 29.36
CA THR A 9 -27.60 -17.56 29.42
C THR A 9 -26.26 -18.23 29.78
N SER A 10 -26.32 -19.30 30.59
CA SER A 10 -25.24 -20.25 30.90
C SER A 10 -24.56 -20.85 29.65
N LEU A 11 -23.41 -21.52 29.80
CA LEU A 11 -23.26 -22.98 29.58
C LEU A 11 -21.80 -23.46 29.77
N THR A 12 -21.72 -24.72 30.16
CA THR A 12 -20.62 -25.48 30.75
C THR A 12 -19.84 -26.37 29.75
N ILE A 13 -18.54 -26.60 30.04
CA ILE A 13 -17.72 -27.83 29.82
C ILE A 13 -17.43 -28.33 28.39
N THR A 14 -16.14 -28.43 28.05
CA THR A 14 -15.45 -29.51 27.29
C THR A 14 -13.93 -29.26 27.44
N SER A 15 -12.97 -30.18 27.48
CA SER A 15 -12.88 -31.63 27.44
C SER A 15 -11.42 -31.98 27.77
N LEU A 16 -11.21 -33.19 28.26
CA LEU A 16 -10.00 -33.75 28.85
C LEU A 16 -8.77 -33.77 27.93
N ALA A 17 -7.57 -33.51 28.48
CA ALA A 17 -6.32 -34.05 27.94
C ALA A 17 -5.50 -34.64 29.09
N SER A 18 -5.28 -35.95 28.98
CA SER A 18 -4.85 -36.90 30.00
C SER A 18 -3.50 -36.61 30.66
N TRP A 19 -3.50 -36.79 31.98
CA TRP A 19 -2.34 -37.08 32.83
C TRP A 19 -1.71 -38.45 32.50
N SER A 20 -0.39 -38.48 32.30
CA SER A 20 0.51 -39.63 32.61
C SER A 20 1.97 -39.18 32.39
N THR A 21 2.62 -38.62 33.43
CA THR A 21 3.60 -39.29 34.31
C THR A 21 4.86 -39.81 33.61
N LEU A 22 6.02 -39.18 33.83
CA LEU A 22 7.00 -39.66 34.82
C LEU A 22 8.25 -38.76 34.86
N LEU A 23 8.48 -38.21 36.05
CA LEU A 23 9.77 -38.12 36.75
C LEU A 23 11.05 -38.37 35.91
N PHE A 24 11.78 -37.33 35.55
CA PHE A 24 13.23 -37.44 35.31
C PHE A 24 13.97 -36.26 35.94
N LEU A 25 14.55 -36.56 37.10
CA LEU A 25 15.83 -36.10 37.64
C LEU A 25 16.29 -34.66 37.31
N VAL A 26 16.36 -33.86 38.36
CA VAL A 26 17.31 -32.76 38.51
C VAL A 26 18.72 -33.30 38.22
N VAL A 27 19.36 -32.77 37.18
CA VAL A 27 20.82 -32.70 37.08
C VAL A 27 21.18 -31.23 36.91
N VAL A 28 21.69 -30.63 37.98
CA VAL A 28 22.38 -29.35 37.94
C VAL A 28 23.79 -29.62 37.44
N PHE A 29 24.17 -29.00 36.31
CA PHE A 29 25.58 -28.73 36.00
C PHE A 29 25.66 -27.34 35.35
N VAL A 30 25.92 -26.33 36.18
CA VAL A 30 26.35 -25.00 35.74
C VAL A 30 27.87 -25.05 35.60
N ALA A 31 28.39 -24.89 34.38
CA ALA A 31 29.60 -24.15 34.01
C ALA A 31 30.08 -24.57 32.61
N GLY A 32 30.14 -23.62 31.68
CA GLY A 32 30.83 -23.77 30.40
C GLY A 32 30.36 -22.74 29.39
N CYS A 33 31.20 -21.75 29.10
CA CYS A 33 30.89 -20.47 28.48
C CYS A 33 30.12 -20.55 27.16
N GLY A 34 28.99 -19.85 27.08
CA GLY A 34 28.46 -19.42 25.79
C GLY A 34 29.34 -18.32 25.25
N ASP A 35 30.18 -18.63 24.25
CA ASP A 35 30.75 -17.60 23.38
C ASP A 35 29.63 -17.03 22.50
N SER A 36 28.85 -16.09 23.04
CA SER A 36 27.76 -15.41 22.31
C SER A 36 28.27 -14.39 21.28
N ASN A 37 29.55 -14.42 20.94
CA ASN A 37 30.20 -13.45 20.06
C ASN A 37 30.27 -13.94 18.61
N GLY A 38 29.16 -14.44 18.07
CA GLY A 38 29.02 -14.49 16.62
C GLY A 38 29.19 -13.08 16.06
N PRO A 39 29.89 -12.87 14.92
CA PRO A 39 30.00 -11.55 14.34
C PRO A 39 28.58 -11.02 14.15
N MET A 40 28.33 -9.84 14.72
CA MET A 40 27.07 -9.12 14.52
C MET A 40 26.82 -9.11 13.01
N PRO A 41 25.66 -9.59 12.50
CA PRO A 41 25.34 -9.38 11.11
C PRO A 41 25.47 -7.88 10.87
N LEU A 42 26.39 -7.48 9.99
CA LEU A 42 26.44 -6.10 9.52
C LEU A 42 25.16 -5.94 8.71
N GLU A 43 24.09 -5.49 9.36
CA GLU A 43 22.85 -5.22 8.65
C GLU A 43 23.16 -4.12 7.63
N PRO A 44 22.94 -4.36 6.32
CA PRO A 44 23.22 -3.35 5.33
C PRO A 44 22.38 -2.11 5.63
N SER A 45 22.98 -0.93 5.51
CA SER A 45 22.23 0.34 5.62
C SER A 45 21.04 0.30 4.65
N PRO A 46 19.85 0.74 5.08
CA PRO A 46 18.67 0.76 4.21
C PRO A 46 18.92 1.63 2.96
N PRO A 47 18.34 1.25 1.81
CA PRO A 47 18.46 2.05 0.58
C PRO A 47 17.72 3.39 0.74
N ILE A 48 18.31 4.47 0.22
CA ILE A 48 17.70 5.81 0.25
C ILE A 48 17.23 6.14 -1.17
N PRO A 49 15.95 6.50 -1.39
CA PRO A 49 15.48 6.91 -2.71
C PRO A 49 16.31 8.05 -3.29
N GLY A 50 16.91 7.81 -4.46
CA GLY A 50 17.73 8.75 -5.22
C GLY A 50 17.05 9.26 -6.49
N SER A 51 16.14 8.49 -7.08
CA SER A 51 15.30 8.92 -8.21
C SER A 51 13.99 8.13 -8.28
N ILE A 52 12.99 8.73 -8.93
CA ILE A 52 11.68 8.13 -9.17
C ILE A 52 11.26 8.40 -10.62
N PHE A 53 10.72 7.38 -11.29
CA PHE A 53 10.09 7.51 -12.59
C PHE A 53 8.74 6.81 -12.61
N PHE A 54 7.76 7.33 -13.33
CA PHE A 54 6.50 6.63 -13.54
C PHE A 54 6.02 6.62 -14.98
N THR A 55 5.25 5.58 -15.29
CA THR A 55 4.68 5.35 -16.62
C THR A 55 3.17 5.12 -16.52
N PRO A 56 2.36 5.72 -17.41
CA PRO A 56 2.76 6.69 -18.43
C PRO A 56 3.16 8.04 -17.80
N GLY A 57 4.10 8.76 -18.40
CA GLY A 57 4.44 10.12 -17.92
C GLY A 57 3.34 11.13 -18.23
N ASN A 58 2.54 10.88 -19.27
CA ASN A 58 1.37 11.68 -19.61
C ASN A 58 0.26 10.78 -20.15
N ALA A 59 -1.00 11.12 -19.90
CA ALA A 59 -2.14 10.36 -20.41
C ALA A 59 -3.31 11.28 -20.77
N THR A 60 -4.17 10.78 -21.66
CA THR A 60 -5.43 11.43 -22.05
C THR A 60 -6.58 10.47 -21.84
N LEU A 61 -7.60 10.92 -21.11
CA LEU A 61 -8.87 10.22 -20.88
C LEU A 61 -9.97 10.89 -21.69
N THR A 62 -10.94 10.12 -22.20
CA THR A 62 -11.94 10.65 -23.14
C THR A 62 -13.35 10.71 -22.58
N ALA A 63 -13.58 10.16 -21.39
CA ALA A 63 -14.84 10.26 -20.67
C ALA A 63 -14.62 10.48 -19.15
N VAL A 64 -15.62 11.07 -18.49
CA VAL A 64 -15.70 11.09 -17.03
C VAL A 64 -15.93 9.65 -16.54
N GLY A 65 -15.19 9.24 -15.50
CA GLY A 65 -15.19 7.89 -14.98
C GLY A 65 -14.16 6.96 -15.63
N ASP A 66 -13.51 7.39 -16.73
CA ASP A 66 -12.36 6.66 -17.26
C ASP A 66 -11.22 6.67 -16.25
N GLN A 67 -10.40 5.61 -16.29
CA GLN A 67 -9.31 5.42 -15.35
C GLN A 67 -7.97 5.25 -16.05
N GLN A 68 -6.91 5.80 -15.44
CA GLN A 68 -5.53 5.62 -15.84
C GLN A 68 -4.71 5.13 -14.66
N GLN A 69 -4.10 3.96 -14.80
CA GLN A 69 -3.11 3.47 -13.84
C GLN A 69 -1.75 4.10 -14.12
N PHE A 70 -1.13 4.70 -13.10
CA PHE A 70 0.27 5.10 -13.13
C PHE A 70 1.11 4.12 -12.33
N VAL A 71 2.27 3.73 -12.85
CA VAL A 71 3.18 2.79 -12.18
C VAL A 71 4.52 3.47 -11.96
N ALA A 72 4.89 3.65 -10.69
CA ALA A 72 6.17 4.22 -10.31
C ALA A 72 7.24 3.14 -10.10
N ARG A 73 8.49 3.50 -10.38
CA ARG A 73 9.70 2.76 -10.04
C ARG A 73 10.68 3.72 -9.39
N VAL A 74 11.43 3.21 -8.42
CA VAL A 74 12.31 4.01 -7.56
C VAL A 74 13.69 3.39 -7.58
N TRP A 75 14.72 4.22 -7.66
CA TRP A 75 16.11 3.78 -7.58
C TRP A 75 16.82 4.47 -6.42
N ASP A 76 17.76 3.77 -5.80
CA ASP A 76 18.59 4.28 -4.72
C ASP A 76 19.69 5.23 -5.24
N GLN A 77 20.44 5.84 -4.31
CA GLN A 77 21.56 6.72 -4.62
C GLN A 77 22.74 6.02 -5.35
N ARG A 78 22.71 4.69 -5.45
CA ARG A 78 23.74 3.84 -6.07
C ARG A 78 23.27 3.30 -7.43
N GLY A 79 22.04 3.61 -7.85
CA GLY A 79 21.44 3.15 -9.10
C GLY A 79 20.77 1.78 -9.03
N ASN A 80 20.59 1.19 -7.84
CA ASN A 80 19.84 -0.05 -7.66
C ASN A 80 18.35 0.25 -7.54
N GLU A 81 17.49 -0.55 -8.16
CA GLU A 81 16.04 -0.43 -7.97
C GLU A 81 15.66 -0.75 -6.51
N ILE A 82 14.77 0.05 -5.94
CA ILE A 82 14.14 -0.20 -4.64
C ILE A 82 12.77 -0.82 -4.92
N PRO A 83 12.63 -2.15 -4.85
CA PRO A 83 11.34 -2.80 -5.03
C PRO A 83 10.39 -2.37 -3.90
N ASP A 84 9.10 -2.30 -4.21
CA ASP A 84 8.02 -1.99 -3.27
C ASP A 84 8.25 -0.68 -2.47
N ALA A 85 8.96 0.27 -3.08
CA ALA A 85 9.13 1.59 -2.49
C ALA A 85 7.77 2.26 -2.27
N GLU A 86 7.56 2.81 -1.08
CA GLU A 86 6.36 3.56 -0.75
C GLU A 86 6.35 4.87 -1.55
N VAL A 87 5.37 5.00 -2.45
CA VAL A 87 5.18 6.16 -3.31
C VAL A 87 3.85 6.80 -2.99
N THR A 88 3.88 8.09 -2.68
CA THR A 88 2.69 8.90 -2.44
C THR A 88 2.30 9.63 -3.72
N TRP A 89 1.07 9.40 -4.17
CA TRP A 89 0.48 10.04 -5.34
C TRP A 89 -0.37 11.25 -4.96
N SER A 90 -0.39 12.26 -5.82
CA SER A 90 -1.24 13.44 -5.66
C SER A 90 -1.60 14.06 -7.00
N THR A 91 -2.71 14.80 -7.03
CA THR A 91 -3.19 15.57 -8.18
C THR A 91 -3.26 17.04 -7.80
N THR A 92 -2.98 17.93 -8.75
CA THR A 92 -3.10 19.39 -8.53
C THR A 92 -4.54 19.89 -8.64
N ARG A 93 -5.40 19.15 -9.36
CA ARG A 93 -6.79 19.52 -9.66
C ARG A 93 -7.70 18.30 -9.60
N SER A 94 -8.24 18.03 -8.41
CA SER A 94 -9.16 16.90 -8.17
C SER A 94 -10.50 17.05 -8.90
N GLU A 95 -10.87 18.29 -9.29
CA GLU A 95 -12.05 18.54 -10.11
C GLU A 95 -11.90 18.04 -11.57
N VAL A 96 -10.67 17.85 -12.03
CA VAL A 96 -10.35 17.28 -13.35
C VAL A 96 -10.16 15.76 -13.24
N ALA A 97 -9.28 15.33 -12.33
CA ALA A 97 -9.07 13.91 -12.05
C ALA A 97 -8.59 13.70 -10.62
N GLU A 98 -9.20 12.72 -9.94
CA GLU A 98 -8.79 12.23 -8.63
C GLU A 98 -7.78 11.09 -8.81
N ILE A 99 -6.81 10.97 -7.91
CA ILE A 99 -5.85 9.85 -7.93
C ILE A 99 -5.78 9.21 -6.56
N ASP A 100 -5.83 7.88 -6.54
CA ASP A 100 -5.61 7.12 -5.31
C ASP A 100 -4.16 7.27 -4.84
N GLN A 101 -4.00 7.64 -3.57
CA GLN A 101 -2.72 8.09 -3.02
C GLN A 101 -1.66 6.97 -2.98
N ASP A 102 -2.07 5.71 -2.86
CA ASP A 102 -1.15 4.58 -2.64
C ASP A 102 -1.00 3.72 -3.90
N SER A 103 -2.09 3.47 -4.62
CA SER A 103 -2.08 2.65 -5.84
C SER A 103 -1.72 3.43 -7.09
N GLY A 104 -1.91 4.75 -7.14
CA GLY A 104 -1.66 5.56 -8.34
C GLY A 104 -2.71 5.40 -9.43
N LEU A 105 -3.92 4.92 -9.09
CA LEU A 105 -5.04 4.84 -10.01
C LEU A 105 -5.76 6.20 -10.10
N ALA A 106 -5.65 6.86 -11.24
CA ALA A 106 -6.37 8.10 -11.51
C ALA A 106 -7.74 7.83 -12.14
N THR A 107 -8.76 8.59 -11.73
CA THR A 107 -10.12 8.56 -12.28
C THR A 107 -10.51 9.96 -12.75
N ALA A 108 -11.02 10.06 -13.98
CA ALA A 108 -11.50 11.32 -14.54
C ALA A 108 -12.80 11.79 -13.85
N THR A 109 -12.81 13.03 -13.39
CA THR A 109 -13.97 13.66 -12.74
C THR A 109 -14.59 14.76 -13.60
N GLY A 110 -13.78 15.43 -14.44
CA GLY A 110 -14.23 16.51 -15.30
C GLY A 110 -13.21 16.86 -16.39
N PRO A 111 -13.63 17.64 -17.41
CA PRO A 111 -12.76 18.04 -18.51
C PRO A 111 -11.65 19.00 -18.04
N GLY A 112 -10.48 18.92 -18.66
CA GLY A 112 -9.35 19.80 -18.40
C GLY A 112 -8.02 19.06 -18.28
N THR A 113 -7.00 19.74 -17.75
CA THR A 113 -5.68 19.16 -17.52
C THR A 113 -5.27 19.33 -16.07
N THR A 114 -4.75 18.25 -15.47
CA THR A 114 -4.15 18.24 -14.13
C THR A 114 -2.73 17.69 -14.18
N THR A 115 -1.90 18.10 -13.22
CA THR A 115 -0.61 17.48 -12.95
C THR A 115 -0.79 16.37 -11.93
N ILE A 116 -0.26 15.19 -12.26
CA ILE A 116 -0.09 14.04 -11.39
C ILE A 116 1.34 14.05 -10.86
N ARG A 117 1.49 13.89 -9.54
CA ARG A 117 2.78 13.91 -8.85
C ARG A 117 2.96 12.64 -8.04
N ALA A 118 4.08 11.95 -8.28
CA ALA A 118 4.53 10.82 -7.49
C ALA A 118 5.74 11.26 -6.64
N ALA A 119 5.72 10.99 -5.35
CA ALA A 119 6.80 11.36 -4.44
C ALA A 119 7.20 10.20 -3.53
N THR A 120 8.49 10.10 -3.23
CA THR A 120 9.02 9.16 -2.23
C THR A 120 10.24 9.76 -1.57
N GLY A 121 10.28 9.77 -0.23
CA GLY A 121 11.34 10.43 0.54
C GLY A 121 11.53 11.90 0.14
N ARG A 122 12.67 12.22 -0.50
CA ARG A 122 13.02 13.58 -0.96
C ARG A 122 12.92 13.77 -2.47
N VAL A 123 12.55 12.73 -3.21
CA VAL A 123 12.46 12.78 -4.68
C VAL A 123 11.02 12.76 -5.13
N ALA A 124 10.75 13.41 -6.26
CA ALA A 124 9.42 13.44 -6.86
C ALA A 124 9.53 13.53 -8.39
N MET A 125 8.50 13.03 -9.07
CA MET A 125 8.29 13.20 -10.50
C MET A 125 6.88 13.75 -10.73
N GLU A 126 6.72 14.52 -11.80
CA GLU A 126 5.45 15.05 -12.25
C GLU A 126 5.16 14.61 -13.69
N GLY A 127 3.88 14.54 -14.01
CA GLY A 127 3.33 14.15 -15.30
C GLY A 127 1.95 14.76 -15.51
N SER A 128 1.48 14.82 -16.75
CA SER A 128 0.18 15.45 -17.05
C SER A 128 -0.92 14.42 -17.34
N LEU A 129 -2.11 14.69 -16.84
CA LEU A 129 -3.32 13.95 -17.17
C LEU A 129 -4.33 14.93 -17.77
N THR A 130 -4.72 14.69 -19.02
CA THR A 130 -5.74 15.48 -19.71
C THR A 130 -7.02 14.67 -19.82
N VAL A 131 -8.16 15.31 -19.58
CA VAL A 131 -9.49 14.76 -19.81
C VAL A 131 -10.11 15.58 -20.93
N ASP A 132 -10.17 14.98 -22.12
CA ASP A 132 -10.73 15.58 -23.33
C ASP A 132 -12.01 14.81 -23.70
N LEU A 133 -13.16 15.36 -23.30
CA LEU A 133 -14.42 14.66 -23.48
C LEU A 133 -14.78 14.58 -24.95
N GLU A 134 -14.86 13.36 -25.49
CA GLU A 134 -15.29 13.19 -26.87
C GLU A 134 -16.75 13.67 -27.02
N PRO A 135 -17.05 14.54 -28.00
CA PRO A 135 -18.41 15.00 -28.22
C PRO A 135 -19.37 13.83 -28.44
N PRO A 136 -20.61 13.87 -27.92
CA PRO A 136 -21.58 12.83 -28.21
C PRO A 136 -21.81 12.78 -29.73
N ARG A 137 -21.57 11.61 -30.34
CA ARG A 137 -21.86 11.42 -31.77
C ARG A 137 -23.32 11.79 -32.04
N PRO A 138 -23.62 12.70 -32.97
CA PRO A 138 -24.99 12.98 -33.39
C PRO A 138 -25.64 11.67 -33.86
N GLY A 139 -26.79 11.34 -33.27
CA GLY A 139 -27.35 10.00 -33.33
C GLY A 139 -27.66 9.48 -34.74
N GLU A 140 -27.34 8.21 -34.96
CA GLU A 140 -28.21 7.30 -35.72
C GLU A 140 -29.53 7.11 -34.94
N GLY A 141 -30.37 8.15 -34.88
CA GLY A 141 -31.80 8.01 -34.64
C GLY A 141 -32.47 8.38 -35.95
N GLY A 142 -32.89 7.43 -36.78
CA GLY A 142 -34.02 6.56 -36.49
C GLY A 142 -35.19 7.12 -37.29
N LYS A 143 -35.49 6.48 -38.42
CA LYS A 143 -36.60 6.85 -39.31
C LYS A 143 -37.95 6.79 -38.61
#